data_AF-A0A6G0WJR6-F1
#
_entry.id   AF-A0A6G0WJR6-F1
#
_cell.length_a   1.000
_cell.length_b   1.000
_cell.length_c   1.000
_cell.angle_alpha   90.00
_cell.angle_beta   90.00
_cell.angle_gamma   90.00
#
_symmetry.space_group_name_H-M   'P 1'
#
loop_
_entity.id
_entity.type
_entity.pdbx_description
1 polymer ?
#
loop_
_entity_poly.entity_id
_entity_poly.type
_entity_poly.pdbx_seq_one_letter_code
_entity_poly.pdbx_strand_id
1 'polypeptide(L)'
;METLLRVMSCILSVVVFCLVLVWMSAVVTSYSKQSDGTVMTKDLSGFSWTTNDPRVFNWHPVLMSFGFVLCTSQAILVFETKPFTHRTNKLIHATCHTLTLVSVIIGTVAVFRFHNEHNIRNLYSLHSWLGISTLVLYAMQYMFGFLVYLYPGVGAKLRLQVLPNHIAFGIGLVAIVGMTAVAGIMEKLAFNGSCNVNGVLHGKSVQGYLTPGCALANTAGLLLLLLVVALTST
;
A
#
# COMPACT_ATOMS: atom_id res chain seq x y z
N MET A 1 -10.50 -21.89 13.31
CA MET A 1 -9.68 -21.47 12.15
C MET A 1 -10.04 -20.05 11.70
N GLU A 2 -11.32 -19.74 11.49
CA GLU A 2 -11.79 -18.40 11.06
C GLU A 2 -11.43 -17.26 12.03
N THR A 3 -11.63 -17.43 13.35
CA THR A 3 -11.25 -16.40 14.35
C THR A 3 -9.75 -16.11 14.34
N LEU A 4 -8.92 -17.13 14.12
CA LEU A 4 -7.46 -16.99 14.03
C LEU A 4 -7.08 -16.18 12.79
N LEU A 5 -7.68 -16.47 11.62
CA LEU A 5 -7.45 -15.73 10.38
C LEU A 5 -7.83 -14.26 10.49
N ARG A 6 -8.93 -13.95 11.18
CA ARG A 6 -9.40 -12.56 11.41
C ARG A 6 -8.44 -11.78 12.31
N VAL A 7 -8.02 -12.35 13.44
CA VAL A 7 -7.05 -11.72 14.35
C VAL A 7 -5.70 -11.55 13.68
N MET A 8 -5.23 -12.57 12.95
CA MET A 8 -4.00 -12.52 12.19
C MET A 8 -4.04 -11.41 11.14
N SER A 9 -5.14 -11.26 10.39
CA SER A 9 -5.30 -10.21 9.38
C SER A 9 -5.23 -8.80 9.99
N CYS A 10 -5.87 -8.59 11.15
CA CYS A 10 -5.76 -7.32 11.88
C CYS A 10 -4.31 -6.99 12.22
N ILE A 11 -3.59 -7.92 12.85
CA ILE A 11 -2.20 -7.72 13.28
C ILE A 11 -1.29 -7.52 12.07
N LEU A 12 -1.45 -8.34 11.05
CA LEU A 12 -0.61 -8.34 9.86
C LEU A 12 -0.73 -7.03 9.07
N SER A 13 -1.93 -6.44 9.01
CA SER A 13 -2.13 -5.11 8.39
C SER A 13 -1.32 -4.00 9.10
N VAL A 14 -1.23 -4.05 10.44
CA VAL A 14 -0.42 -3.11 11.23
C VAL A 14 1.06 -3.36 11.01
N VAL A 15 1.50 -4.63 11.04
CA VAL A 15 2.90 -4.99 10.82
C VAL A 15 3.37 -4.54 9.44
N VAL A 16 2.61 -4.82 8.37
CA VAL A 16 2.97 -4.39 7.00
C VAL A 16 3.11 -2.87 6.93
N PHE A 17 2.16 -2.12 7.48
CA PHE A 17 2.25 -0.66 7.54
C PHE A 17 3.51 -0.18 8.27
N CYS A 18 3.79 -0.73 9.46
CA CYS A 18 4.97 -0.39 10.24
C CYS A 18 6.27 -0.69 9.48
N LEU A 19 6.36 -1.84 8.78
CA LEU A 19 7.54 -2.18 7.99
C LEU A 19 7.75 -1.20 6.83
N VAL A 20 6.69 -0.82 6.12
CA VAL A 20 6.77 0.17 5.03
C VAL A 20 7.14 1.55 5.58
N LEU A 21 6.60 1.93 6.74
CA LEU A 21 6.95 3.18 7.42
C LEU A 21 8.44 3.21 7.79
N VAL A 22 8.95 2.16 8.44
CA VAL A 22 10.37 2.04 8.78
C VAL A 22 11.25 2.02 7.52
N TRP A 23 10.79 1.34 6.48
CA TRP A 23 11.51 1.30 5.20
C TRP A 23 11.75 2.70 4.66
N MET A 24 10.70 3.49 4.54
CA MET A 24 10.77 4.84 3.98
C MET A 24 11.39 5.86 4.93
N SER A 25 11.21 5.70 6.24
CA SER A 25 11.68 6.67 7.22
C SER A 25 13.17 6.56 7.52
N ALA A 26 13.76 5.36 7.44
CA ALA A 26 15.09 5.13 8.00
C ALA A 26 16.05 4.30 7.15
N VAL A 27 15.58 3.45 6.21
CA VAL A 27 16.46 2.45 5.58
C VAL A 27 16.38 2.38 4.05
N VAL A 28 15.62 3.28 3.42
CA VAL A 28 15.57 3.38 1.96
C VAL A 28 16.84 4.06 1.44
N THR A 29 17.62 3.29 0.70
CA THR A 29 18.94 3.70 0.17
C THR A 29 19.05 3.22 -1.28
N SER A 30 19.63 4.03 -2.17
CA SER A 30 19.98 3.60 -3.52
C SER A 30 21.46 3.25 -3.63
N TYR A 31 21.76 2.28 -4.48
CA TYR A 31 23.08 1.71 -4.71
C TYR A 31 23.40 1.78 -6.20
N SER A 32 24.53 2.38 -6.55
CA SER A 32 25.00 2.52 -7.94
C SER A 32 26.45 2.10 -8.05
N LYS A 33 26.75 1.23 -9.02
CA LYS A 33 28.12 0.76 -9.28
C LYS A 33 28.85 1.74 -10.17
N GLN A 34 30.06 2.12 -9.77
CA GLN A 34 30.96 2.99 -10.51
C GLN A 34 31.92 2.22 -11.42
N SER A 35 32.58 2.95 -12.32
CA SER A 35 33.53 2.38 -13.30
C SER A 35 34.75 1.72 -12.66
N ASP A 36 35.17 2.18 -11.48
CA ASP A 36 36.26 1.61 -10.69
C ASP A 36 35.84 0.36 -9.87
N GLY A 37 34.57 -0.05 -9.99
CA GLY A 37 34.01 -1.18 -9.26
C GLY A 37 33.53 -0.85 -7.85
N THR A 38 33.66 0.39 -7.38
CA THR A 38 33.08 0.84 -6.11
C THR A 38 31.56 0.99 -6.21
N VAL A 39 30.87 0.82 -5.08
CA VAL A 39 29.42 1.02 -4.99
C VAL A 39 29.15 2.29 -4.20
N MET A 40 28.58 3.29 -4.88
CA MET A 40 28.10 4.51 -4.26
C MET A 40 26.73 4.30 -3.65
N THR A 41 26.60 4.69 -2.39
CA THR A 41 25.32 4.70 -1.66
C THR A 41 24.77 6.12 -1.57
N LYS A 42 23.47 6.25 -1.71
CA LYS A 42 22.76 7.50 -1.45
C LYS A 42 21.59 7.19 -0.52
N ASP A 43 21.63 7.77 0.67
CA ASP A 43 20.52 7.72 1.62
C ASP A 43 19.35 8.52 1.06
N LEU A 44 18.17 7.89 1.00
CA LEU A 44 16.93 8.46 0.51
C LEU A 44 15.88 8.53 1.61
N SER A 45 16.24 8.22 2.85
CA SER A 45 15.30 8.06 3.96
C SER A 45 14.73 9.38 4.48
N GLY A 46 13.60 9.26 5.17
CA GLY A 46 12.89 10.37 5.80
C GLY A 46 11.79 10.95 4.92
N PHE A 47 11.21 12.05 5.37
CA PHE A 47 10.04 12.67 4.74
C PHE A 47 10.28 14.15 4.52
N SER A 48 9.84 14.64 3.37
CA SER A 48 9.86 16.07 3.06
C SER A 48 8.65 16.41 2.20
N TRP A 49 8.13 17.61 2.38
CA TRP A 49 7.13 18.19 1.47
C TRP A 49 7.68 19.46 0.80
N THR A 50 8.97 19.74 0.96
CA THR A 50 9.66 20.86 0.32
C THR A 50 9.77 20.63 -1.19
N THR A 51 9.66 21.71 -1.96
CA THR A 51 9.78 21.68 -3.43
C THR A 51 11.13 21.13 -3.87
N ASN A 52 11.13 20.26 -4.89
CA ASN A 52 12.28 19.58 -5.47
C ASN A 52 13.03 18.65 -4.50
N ASP A 53 12.45 18.32 -3.34
CA ASP A 53 13.03 17.32 -2.44
C ASP A 53 12.54 15.91 -2.84
N PRO A 54 13.43 14.97 -3.23
CA PRO A 54 13.03 13.63 -3.67
C PRO A 54 12.35 12.83 -2.56
N ARG A 55 12.51 13.21 -1.29
CA ARG A 55 11.84 12.54 -0.14
C ARG A 55 10.33 12.76 -0.14
N VAL A 56 9.78 13.63 -0.99
CA VAL A 56 8.33 13.70 -1.22
C VAL A 56 7.76 12.38 -1.71
N PHE A 57 8.54 11.59 -2.47
CA PHE A 57 8.15 10.26 -2.92
C PHE A 57 7.82 9.32 -1.75
N ASN A 58 8.56 9.40 -0.63
CA ASN A 58 8.43 8.47 0.48
C ASN A 58 7.04 8.52 1.15
N TRP A 59 6.30 9.62 0.99
CA TRP A 59 4.89 9.71 1.39
C TRP A 59 3.99 8.77 0.60
N HIS A 60 4.30 8.48 -0.66
CA HIS A 60 3.48 7.63 -1.51
C HIS A 60 3.30 6.22 -0.89
N PRO A 61 4.34 5.38 -0.75
CA PRO A 61 4.17 4.02 -0.20
C PRO A 61 3.64 4.00 1.24
N VAL A 62 3.98 5.00 2.08
CA VAL A 62 3.46 5.09 3.45
C VAL A 62 1.96 5.40 3.47
N LEU A 63 1.50 6.36 2.65
CA LEU A 63 0.07 6.70 2.59
C LEU A 63 -0.74 5.63 1.84
N MET A 64 -0.14 4.96 0.86
CA MET A 64 -0.74 3.78 0.22
C MET A 64 -0.92 2.63 1.22
N SER A 65 0.11 2.30 2.00
CA SER A 65 0.02 1.25 3.02
C SER A 65 -0.91 1.62 4.17
N PHE A 66 -0.92 2.87 4.65
CA PHE A 66 -1.87 3.33 5.65
C PHE A 66 -3.32 3.20 5.16
N GLY A 67 -3.61 3.74 3.97
CA GLY A 67 -4.96 3.76 3.42
C GLY A 67 -5.41 2.40 2.91
N PHE A 68 -4.74 1.89 1.87
CA PHE A 68 -5.18 0.69 1.18
C PHE A 68 -4.94 -0.59 1.96
N VAL A 69 -3.90 -0.67 2.78
CA VAL A 69 -3.62 -1.88 3.57
C VAL A 69 -4.27 -1.76 4.94
N LEU A 70 -3.77 -0.89 5.83
CA LEU A 70 -4.23 -0.82 7.21
C LEU A 70 -5.72 -0.45 7.33
N CYS A 71 -6.13 0.72 6.84
CA CYS A 71 -7.50 1.19 7.00
C CYS A 71 -8.52 0.27 6.30
N THR A 72 -8.24 -0.18 5.08
CA THR A 72 -9.13 -1.12 4.36
C THR A 72 -9.29 -2.44 5.11
N SER A 73 -8.20 -3.03 5.61
CA SER A 73 -8.28 -4.30 6.36
C SER A 73 -9.16 -4.15 7.62
N GLN A 74 -8.98 -3.06 8.37
CA GLN A 74 -9.83 -2.78 9.53
C GLN A 74 -11.29 -2.54 9.14
N ALA A 75 -11.54 -1.87 8.01
CA ALA A 75 -12.89 -1.58 7.53
C ALA A 75 -13.67 -2.85 7.17
N ILE A 76 -13.02 -3.83 6.51
CA ILE A 76 -13.67 -5.08 6.09
C ILE A 76 -13.92 -5.99 7.29
N LEU A 77 -12.96 -6.06 8.22
CA LEU A 77 -13.06 -6.93 9.40
C LEU A 77 -13.98 -6.40 10.50
N VAL A 78 -14.42 -5.14 10.44
CA VAL A 78 -15.16 -4.52 11.56
C VAL A 78 -16.47 -5.24 11.88
N PHE A 79 -17.20 -5.71 10.86
CA PHE A 79 -18.46 -6.43 11.04
C PHE A 79 -18.27 -7.82 11.65
N GLU A 80 -17.06 -8.37 11.55
CA GLU A 80 -16.72 -9.74 11.93
C GLU A 80 -15.94 -9.83 13.25
N THR A 81 -15.35 -8.72 13.70
CA THR A 81 -14.38 -8.72 14.82
C THR A 81 -14.75 -7.79 15.96
N LYS A 82 -15.67 -6.83 15.76
CA LYS A 82 -16.02 -5.84 16.78
C LYS A 82 -17.43 -6.08 17.33
N PRO A 83 -17.62 -6.11 18.66
CA PRO A 83 -18.89 -6.44 19.29
C PRO A 83 -19.89 -5.26 19.32
N PHE A 84 -19.72 -4.26 18.45
CA PHE A 84 -20.58 -3.08 18.45
C PHE A 84 -21.88 -3.33 17.66
N THR A 85 -22.83 -2.41 17.80
CA THR A 85 -24.08 -2.46 17.02
C THR A 85 -23.77 -2.40 15.52
N HIS A 86 -24.63 -3.02 14.70
CA HIS A 86 -24.50 -2.98 13.24
C HIS A 86 -24.40 -1.54 12.69
N ARG A 87 -25.12 -0.59 13.29
CA ARG A 87 -25.03 0.84 12.92
C ARG A 87 -23.64 1.40 13.20
N THR A 88 -23.08 1.12 14.36
CA THR A 88 -21.72 1.55 14.74
C THR A 88 -20.66 0.93 13.82
N ASN A 89 -20.71 -0.38 13.59
CA ASN A 89 -19.78 -1.07 12.69
C ASN A 89 -19.84 -0.50 11.26
N LYS A 90 -21.04 -0.18 10.76
CA LYS A 90 -21.21 0.48 9.47
C LYS A 90 -20.56 1.88 9.42
N LEU A 91 -20.69 2.67 10.48
CA LEU A 91 -20.05 4.00 10.53
C LEU A 91 -18.53 3.89 10.59
N ILE A 92 -18.00 2.91 11.33
CA ILE A 92 -16.55 2.64 11.36
C ILE A 92 -16.07 2.20 9.97
N HIS A 93 -16.76 1.26 9.33
CA HIS A 93 -16.47 0.81 7.96
C HIS A 93 -16.39 2.00 6.98
N ALA A 94 -17.42 2.85 6.96
CA ALA A 94 -17.46 4.03 6.10
C ALA A 94 -16.33 5.02 6.44
N THR A 95 -16.07 5.28 7.72
CA THR A 95 -15.00 6.19 8.17
C THR A 95 -13.62 5.67 7.72
N CYS A 96 -13.33 4.38 7.94
CA CYS A 96 -12.06 3.79 7.53
C CYS A 96 -11.84 3.87 6.02
N HIS A 97 -12.86 3.56 5.20
CA HIS A 97 -12.75 3.72 3.74
C HIS A 97 -12.61 5.18 3.30
N THR A 98 -13.19 6.13 4.04
CA THR A 98 -13.00 7.57 3.81
C THR A 98 -11.55 7.96 4.06
N LEU A 99 -10.96 7.50 5.18
CA LEU A 99 -9.55 7.70 5.50
C LEU A 99 -8.64 7.08 4.43
N THR A 100 -9.01 5.88 3.92
CA THR A 100 -8.30 5.27 2.80
C THR A 100 -8.26 6.19 1.58
N LEU A 101 -9.41 6.70 1.13
CA LEU A 101 -9.47 7.56 -0.04
C LEU A 101 -8.65 8.85 0.15
N VAL A 102 -8.80 9.52 1.29
CA VAL A 102 -8.03 10.75 1.58
C VAL A 102 -6.52 10.45 1.57
N SER A 103 -6.09 9.40 2.27
CA SER A 103 -4.68 9.01 2.33
C SER A 103 -4.10 8.69 0.95
N VAL A 104 -4.81 7.86 0.19
CA VAL A 104 -4.37 7.44 -1.15
C VAL A 104 -4.33 8.61 -2.13
N ILE A 105 -5.30 9.54 -2.07
CA ILE A 105 -5.27 10.74 -2.90
C ILE A 105 -4.02 11.56 -2.59
N ILE A 106 -3.71 11.82 -1.31
CA ILE A 106 -2.51 12.57 -0.90
C ILE A 106 -1.23 11.82 -1.34
N GLY A 107 -1.17 10.50 -1.16
CA GLY A 107 -0.05 9.68 -1.63
C GLY A 107 0.11 9.67 -3.15
N THR A 108 -0.99 9.77 -3.89
CA THR A 108 -0.97 9.90 -5.35
C THR A 108 -0.44 11.27 -5.76
N VAL A 109 -0.91 12.34 -5.11
CA VAL A 109 -0.38 13.69 -5.32
C VAL A 109 1.13 13.74 -5.06
N ALA A 110 1.61 13.07 -4.01
CA ALA A 110 3.04 12.99 -3.68
C ALA A 110 3.88 12.38 -4.82
N VAL A 111 3.45 11.27 -5.42
CA VAL A 111 4.21 10.63 -6.52
C VAL A 111 4.13 11.42 -7.83
N PHE A 112 2.97 12.00 -8.16
CA PHE A 112 2.86 12.87 -9.34
C PHE A 112 3.73 14.12 -9.19
N ARG A 113 3.75 14.72 -8.00
CA ARG A 113 4.64 15.85 -7.70
C ARG A 113 6.11 15.45 -7.81
N PHE A 114 6.50 14.32 -7.20
CA PHE A 114 7.85 13.78 -7.34
C PHE A 114 8.26 13.67 -8.80
N HIS A 115 7.44 13.04 -9.64
CA HIS A 115 7.74 12.90 -11.06
C HIS A 115 7.84 14.23 -11.80
N ASN A 116 6.88 15.14 -11.59
CA ASN A 116 6.86 16.44 -12.27
C ASN A 116 8.07 17.31 -11.90
N GLU A 117 8.43 17.37 -10.61
CA GLU A 117 9.57 18.15 -10.11
C GLU A 117 10.92 17.59 -10.57
N HIS A 118 10.99 16.29 -10.90
CA HIS A 118 12.22 15.60 -11.32
C HIS A 118 12.23 15.22 -12.81
N ASN A 119 11.31 15.77 -13.62
CA ASN A 119 11.20 15.50 -15.06
C ASN A 119 11.06 14.00 -15.41
N ILE A 120 10.38 13.23 -14.56
CA ILE A 120 10.06 11.81 -14.81
C ILE A 120 8.69 11.75 -15.48
N ARG A 121 8.56 10.94 -16.54
CA ARG A 121 7.27 10.74 -17.20
C ARG A 121 6.28 10.08 -16.23
N ASN A 122 5.04 10.56 -16.19
CA ASN A 122 3.99 9.91 -15.40
C ASN A 122 3.39 8.69 -16.13
N LEU A 123 2.84 7.76 -15.34
CA LEU A 123 2.01 6.65 -15.80
C LEU A 123 2.63 5.75 -16.90
N TYR A 124 3.93 5.47 -16.83
CA TYR A 124 4.60 4.59 -17.81
C TYR A 124 4.75 3.13 -17.34
N SER A 125 4.64 2.86 -16.04
CA SER A 125 4.85 1.52 -15.49
C SER A 125 3.55 0.76 -15.29
N LEU A 126 3.61 -0.58 -15.32
CA LEU A 126 2.44 -1.41 -15.03
C LEU A 126 1.90 -1.18 -13.61
N HIS A 127 2.79 -0.95 -12.64
CA HIS A 127 2.41 -0.55 -11.28
C HIS A 127 1.51 0.70 -11.30
N SER A 128 1.88 1.71 -12.09
CA SER A 128 1.11 2.96 -12.18
C SER A 128 -0.26 2.79 -12.87
N TRP A 129 -0.36 1.90 -13.87
CA TRP A 129 -1.64 1.59 -14.54
C TRP A 129 -2.58 0.83 -13.60
N LEU A 130 -2.06 -0.16 -12.88
CA LEU A 130 -2.82 -0.87 -11.84
C LEU A 130 -3.22 0.07 -10.70
N GLY A 131 -2.32 0.97 -10.28
CA GLY A 131 -2.55 1.93 -9.20
C GLY A 131 -3.67 2.91 -9.49
N ILE A 132 -3.65 3.57 -10.66
CA ILE A 132 -4.72 4.52 -11.01
C ILE A 132 -6.06 3.80 -11.23
N SER A 133 -6.05 2.60 -11.83
CA SER A 133 -7.25 1.78 -12.00
C SER A 133 -7.84 1.37 -10.64
N THR A 134 -6.98 0.95 -9.70
CA THR A 134 -7.38 0.59 -8.33
C THR A 134 -8.00 1.77 -7.60
N LEU A 135 -7.40 2.96 -7.67
CA LEU A 135 -7.96 4.17 -7.05
C LEU A 135 -9.35 4.50 -7.60
N VAL A 136 -9.52 4.47 -8.93
CA VAL A 136 -10.82 4.76 -9.57
C VAL A 136 -11.87 3.72 -9.16
N LEU A 137 -11.55 2.43 -9.24
CA LEU A 137 -12.48 1.36 -8.87
C LEU A 137 -12.84 1.40 -7.37
N TYR A 138 -11.87 1.70 -6.51
CA TYR A 138 -12.10 1.85 -5.08
C TYR A 138 -13.01 3.05 -4.78
N ALA A 139 -12.80 4.19 -5.43
CA ALA A 139 -13.66 5.37 -5.29
C ALA A 139 -15.09 5.09 -5.76
N MET A 140 -15.25 4.38 -6.89
CA MET A 140 -16.56 3.95 -7.39
C MET A 140 -17.25 3.00 -6.39
N GLN A 141 -16.53 2.01 -5.87
CA GLN A 141 -17.04 1.07 -4.88
C GLN A 141 -17.48 1.77 -3.59
N TYR A 142 -16.66 2.71 -3.10
CA TYR A 142 -16.99 3.50 -1.92
C TYR A 142 -18.22 4.38 -2.16
N MET A 143 -18.28 5.10 -3.29
CA MET A 143 -19.43 5.94 -3.63
C MET A 143 -20.72 5.12 -3.76
N PHE A 144 -20.64 3.97 -4.42
CA PHE A 144 -21.75 3.02 -4.50
C PHE A 144 -22.20 2.57 -3.10
N GLY A 145 -21.26 2.12 -2.27
CA GLY A 145 -21.56 1.67 -0.90
C GLY A 145 -22.17 2.78 -0.04
N PHE A 146 -21.67 4.01 -0.17
CA PHE A 146 -22.16 5.19 0.53
C PHE A 146 -23.62 5.48 0.15
N LEU A 147 -23.91 5.60 -1.16
CA LEU A 147 -25.25 5.94 -1.66
C LEU A 147 -26.29 4.87 -1.33
N VAL A 148 -25.91 3.58 -1.38
CA VAL A 148 -26.83 2.46 -1.17
C VAL A 148 -27.05 2.18 0.33
N TYR A 149 -25.98 2.14 1.14
CA TYR A 149 -26.02 1.64 2.51
C TYR A 149 -25.97 2.72 3.60
N LEU A 150 -25.61 3.96 3.25
CA LEU A 150 -25.46 5.08 4.20
C LEU A 150 -26.45 6.22 3.94
N TYR A 151 -26.21 7.05 2.91
CA TYR A 151 -27.01 8.23 2.61
C TYR A 151 -26.99 8.56 1.10
N PRO A 152 -28.14 8.87 0.46
CA PRO A 152 -29.50 8.92 1.02
C PRO A 152 -30.02 7.52 1.39
N GLY A 153 -29.38 6.47 0.88
CA GLY A 153 -29.80 5.09 1.08
C GLY A 153 -30.92 4.68 0.12
N VAL A 154 -30.98 3.39 -0.18
CA VAL A 154 -32.03 2.81 -1.03
C VAL A 154 -32.94 1.85 -0.26
N GLY A 155 -34.06 1.45 -0.86
CA GLY A 155 -35.02 0.51 -0.25
C GLY A 155 -34.40 -0.84 0.11
N ALA A 156 -34.96 -1.50 1.13
CA ALA A 156 -34.40 -2.74 1.68
C ALA A 156 -34.24 -3.86 0.64
N LYS A 157 -35.20 -4.01 -0.28
CA LYS A 157 -35.14 -5.01 -1.36
C LYS A 157 -33.90 -4.83 -2.23
N LEU A 158 -33.61 -3.60 -2.67
CA LEU A 158 -32.45 -3.32 -3.52
C LEU A 158 -31.14 -3.50 -2.74
N ARG A 159 -31.07 -3.08 -1.47
CA ARG A 159 -29.90 -3.29 -0.61
C ARG A 159 -29.52 -4.77 -0.51
N LEU A 160 -30.50 -5.65 -0.33
CA LEU A 160 -30.28 -7.09 -0.26
C LEU A 160 -29.84 -7.68 -1.60
N GLN A 161 -30.41 -7.20 -2.71
CA GLN A 161 -30.05 -7.66 -4.06
C GLN A 161 -28.60 -7.31 -4.44
N VAL A 162 -28.12 -6.13 -4.07
CA VAL A 162 -26.79 -5.64 -4.47
C VAL A 162 -25.68 -5.95 -3.46
N LEU A 163 -26.02 -6.42 -2.26
CA LEU A 163 -25.05 -6.75 -1.21
C LEU A 163 -24.02 -7.81 -1.65
N PRO A 164 -24.39 -8.91 -2.32
CA PRO A 164 -23.40 -9.90 -2.78
C PRO A 164 -22.39 -9.28 -3.74
N ASN A 165 -22.84 -8.39 -4.64
CA ASN A 165 -21.97 -7.69 -5.58
C ASN A 165 -21.03 -6.73 -4.85
N HIS A 166 -21.53 -5.96 -3.89
CA HIS A 166 -20.71 -5.06 -3.06
C HIS A 166 -19.59 -5.84 -2.37
N ILE A 167 -19.91 -6.98 -1.76
CA ILE A 167 -18.91 -7.82 -1.09
C ILE A 167 -17.90 -8.38 -2.10
N ALA A 168 -18.37 -8.97 -3.21
CA ALA A 168 -17.50 -9.58 -4.23
C ALA A 168 -16.52 -8.55 -4.85
N PHE A 169 -17.00 -7.37 -5.24
CA PHE A 169 -16.14 -6.29 -5.75
C PHE A 169 -15.17 -5.77 -4.69
N GLY A 170 -15.59 -5.70 -3.42
CA GLY A 170 -14.72 -5.33 -2.30
C GLY A 170 -13.56 -6.31 -2.11
N ILE A 171 -13.83 -7.61 -2.17
CA ILE A 171 -12.81 -8.66 -2.10
C ILE A 171 -11.87 -8.59 -3.31
N GLY A 172 -12.41 -8.40 -4.52
CA GLY A 172 -11.60 -8.20 -5.73
C GLY A 172 -10.68 -6.98 -5.65
N LEU A 173 -11.14 -5.90 -5.03
CA LEU A 173 -10.31 -4.71 -4.77
C LEU A 173 -9.16 -4.98 -3.78
N VAL A 174 -9.37 -5.81 -2.75
CA VAL A 174 -8.27 -6.21 -1.86
C VAL A 174 -7.18 -6.96 -2.64
N ALA A 175 -7.57 -7.82 -3.58
CA ALA A 175 -6.62 -8.55 -4.41
C ALA A 175 -5.82 -7.61 -5.34
N ILE A 176 -6.47 -6.67 -6.03
CA ILE A 176 -5.75 -5.74 -6.93
C ILE A 176 -4.91 -4.71 -6.18
N VAL A 177 -5.31 -4.32 -4.96
CA VAL A 177 -4.46 -3.54 -4.03
C VAL A 177 -3.18 -4.33 -3.73
N GLY A 178 -3.30 -5.60 -3.36
CA GLY A 178 -2.16 -6.48 -3.10
C GLY A 178 -1.18 -6.56 -4.28
N MET A 179 -1.69 -6.86 -5.48
CA MET A 179 -0.88 -6.92 -6.69
C MET A 179 -0.19 -5.59 -7.00
N THR A 180 -0.93 -4.48 -6.90
CA THR A 180 -0.40 -3.13 -7.15
C THR A 180 0.72 -2.78 -6.18
N ALA A 181 0.54 -3.05 -4.89
CA ALA A 181 1.52 -2.71 -3.86
C ALA A 181 2.78 -3.59 -3.97
N VAL A 182 2.64 -4.90 -4.25
CA VAL A 182 3.81 -5.77 -4.52
C VAL A 182 4.58 -5.29 -5.76
N ALA A 183 3.88 -4.94 -6.85
CA ALA A 183 4.52 -4.36 -8.03
C ALA A 183 5.27 -3.06 -7.70
N GLY A 184 4.71 -2.19 -6.87
CA GLY A 184 5.35 -0.94 -6.43
C GLY A 184 6.57 -1.16 -5.54
N ILE A 185 6.51 -2.14 -4.62
CA ILE A 185 7.66 -2.54 -3.80
C ILE A 185 8.79 -3.03 -4.70
N MET A 186 8.49 -3.94 -5.64
CA MET A 186 9.49 -4.48 -6.56
C MET A 186 10.10 -3.39 -7.45
N GLU A 187 9.28 -2.49 -7.99
CA GLU A 187 9.72 -1.37 -8.81
C GLU A 187 10.67 -0.44 -8.03
N LYS A 188 10.32 -0.09 -6.78
CA LYS A 188 11.18 0.76 -5.94
C LYS A 188 12.50 0.08 -5.59
N LEU A 189 12.48 -1.23 -5.30
CA LEU A 189 13.69 -2.01 -5.04
C LEU A 189 14.59 -2.10 -6.27
N ALA A 190 14.00 -2.24 -7.47
CA ALA A 190 14.73 -2.24 -8.73
C ALA A 190 15.41 -0.89 -9.00
N PHE A 191 14.68 0.23 -8.84
CA PHE A 191 15.24 1.57 -9.00
C PHE A 191 16.38 1.87 -8.01
N ASN A 192 16.30 1.32 -6.80
CA ASN A 192 17.33 1.51 -5.79
C ASN A 192 18.54 0.56 -5.97
N GLY A 193 18.47 -0.46 -6.82
CA GLY A 193 19.55 -1.44 -6.98
C GLY A 193 19.90 -2.20 -5.69
N SER A 194 18.96 -2.33 -4.76
CA SER A 194 19.24 -2.69 -3.36
C SER A 194 19.29 -4.19 -3.06
N CYS A 195 18.93 -5.04 -4.02
CA CYS A 195 18.68 -6.48 -3.77
C CYS A 195 19.74 -7.44 -4.32
N ASN A 196 20.70 -6.94 -5.11
CA ASN A 196 21.78 -7.74 -5.68
C ASN A 196 23.02 -6.86 -5.91
N VAL A 197 23.59 -6.35 -4.80
CA VAL A 197 24.71 -5.41 -4.86
C VAL A 197 26.02 -6.17 -5.11
N ASN A 198 26.78 -5.74 -6.11
CA ASN A 198 28.06 -6.32 -6.53
C ASN A 198 29.11 -5.23 -6.71
N GLY A 199 30.29 -5.36 -6.08
CA GLY A 199 31.39 -4.39 -6.16
C GLY A 199 32.05 -4.15 -4.80
N VAL A 200 32.71 -3.01 -4.63
CA VAL A 200 33.33 -2.62 -3.35
C VAL A 200 32.38 -1.68 -2.60
N LEU A 201 31.73 -2.20 -1.55
CA LEU A 201 30.81 -1.47 -0.68
C LEU A 201 31.48 -1.20 0.66
N HIS A 202 31.63 0.07 1.05
CA HIS A 202 32.31 0.48 2.29
C HIS A 202 33.70 -0.18 2.48
N GLY A 203 34.48 -0.25 1.40
CA GLY A 203 35.82 -0.85 1.39
C GLY A 203 35.85 -2.39 1.40
N LYS A 204 34.69 -3.06 1.38
CA LYS A 204 34.60 -4.53 1.33
C LYS A 204 34.06 -4.98 -0.03
N SER A 205 34.71 -5.97 -0.62
CA SER A 205 34.18 -6.63 -1.81
C SER A 205 32.92 -7.42 -1.45
N VAL A 206 31.83 -7.14 -2.15
CA VAL A 206 30.53 -7.81 -1.98
C VAL A 206 30.06 -8.36 -3.31
N GLN A 207 29.43 -9.52 -3.28
CA GLN A 207 28.81 -10.18 -4.43
C GLN A 207 27.45 -10.73 -4.00
N GLY A 208 26.40 -10.43 -4.74
CA GLY A 208 25.04 -10.87 -4.40
C GLY A 208 24.49 -10.30 -3.09
N TYR A 209 24.99 -9.13 -2.64
CA TYR A 209 24.63 -8.63 -1.31
C TYR A 209 23.19 -8.11 -1.25
N LEU A 210 22.42 -8.69 -0.32
CA LEU A 210 21.06 -8.29 0.03
C LEU A 210 21.12 -7.22 1.12
N THR A 211 20.77 -5.99 0.77
CA THR A 211 20.80 -4.88 1.73
C THR A 211 19.68 -5.00 2.76
N PRO A 212 19.84 -4.42 3.97
CA PRO A 212 18.78 -4.43 4.99
C PRO A 212 17.45 -3.83 4.50
N GLY A 213 17.51 -2.74 3.73
CA GLY A 213 16.33 -2.12 3.12
C GLY A 213 15.61 -3.06 2.15
N CYS A 214 16.36 -3.84 1.36
CA CYS A 214 15.74 -4.85 0.49
C CYS A 214 15.11 -6.00 1.26
N ALA A 215 15.81 -6.54 2.28
CA ALA A 215 15.26 -7.61 3.12
C ALA A 215 13.95 -7.16 3.81
N LEU A 216 13.92 -5.94 4.34
CA LEU A 216 12.74 -5.36 4.99
C LEU A 216 11.56 -5.23 4.01
N ALA A 217 11.80 -4.66 2.83
CA ALA A 217 10.78 -4.46 1.81
C ALA A 217 10.21 -5.78 1.26
N ASN A 218 11.07 -6.77 1.00
CA ASN A 218 10.64 -8.10 0.58
C ASN A 218 9.81 -8.78 1.68
N THR A 219 10.21 -8.63 2.94
CA THR A 219 9.42 -9.12 4.09
C THR A 219 8.05 -8.46 4.13
N ALA A 220 7.98 -7.14 3.97
CA ALA A 220 6.71 -6.42 3.90
C ALA A 220 5.82 -6.91 2.73
N GLY A 221 6.41 -7.15 1.56
CA GLY A 221 5.70 -7.70 0.40
C GLY A 221 5.15 -9.11 0.62
N LEU A 222 5.93 -10.01 1.24
CA LEU A 222 5.48 -11.36 1.59
C LEU A 222 4.36 -11.34 2.62
N LEU A 223 4.50 -10.54 3.67
CA LEU A 223 3.47 -10.36 4.69
C LEU A 223 2.20 -9.73 4.11
N LEU A 224 2.32 -8.83 3.14
CA LEU A 224 1.18 -8.28 2.41
C LEU A 224 0.45 -9.36 1.59
N LEU A 225 1.17 -10.24 0.89
CA LEU A 225 0.55 -11.34 0.16
C LEU A 225 -0.19 -12.30 1.10
N LEU A 226 0.42 -12.63 2.24
CA LEU A 226 -0.24 -13.43 3.28
C LEU A 226 -1.51 -12.75 3.82
N LEU A 227 -1.47 -11.43 4.01
CA LEU A 227 -2.63 -10.65 4.43
C LEU A 227 -3.75 -10.70 3.40
N VAL A 228 -3.43 -10.52 2.12
CA VAL A 228 -4.42 -10.57 1.03
C VAL A 228 -5.08 -11.94 1.00
N VAL A 229 -4.30 -13.02 1.03
CA VAL A 229 -4.83 -14.39 1.07
C VAL A 229 -5.72 -14.60 2.30
N ALA A 230 -5.31 -14.11 3.47
CA ALA A 230 -6.11 -14.25 4.69
C ALA A 230 -7.44 -13.49 4.58
N LEU A 231 -7.44 -12.24 4.09
CA LEU A 231 -8.65 -11.42 3.93
C LEU A 231 -9.61 -11.94 2.85
N THR A 232 -9.10 -12.57 1.79
CA THR A 232 -9.95 -13.15 0.73
C THR A 232 -10.51 -14.51 1.12
N SER A 233 -9.99 -15.11 2.20
CA SER A 233 -10.39 -16.45 2.68
C SER A 233 -11.25 -16.41 3.96
N THR A 234 -11.47 -15.23 4.54
CA THR A 234 -12.38 -14.99 5.67
C THR A 234 -13.80 -14.69 5.21
#